data_AF-A0A945IUL2-F1
#
_entry.id   AF-A0A945IUL2-F1
#
_cell.length_a   1.000
_cell.length_b   1.000
_cell.length_c   1.000
_cell.angle_alpha   90.00
_cell.angle_beta   90.00
_cell.angle_gamma   90.00
#
_symmetry.space_group_name_H-M   'P 1'
#
loop_
_entity.id
_entity.type
_entity.pdbx_description
1 polymer ?
#
loop_
_entity_poly.entity_id
_entity_poly.type
_entity_poly.pdbx_seq_one_letter_code
_entity_poly.pdbx_strand_id
1 'polypeptide(L)'
;MLYMDEVAGYLPPTANPPTKKPIMLLMKQARAFGLGVVLSTQNPVDIDYKAISNAGTWMIGRLQTDRDKARLLDGMSSAAGDVDINAVGDTISGLGKREFMLRRAGQDQPEVFTTRWAMSYLRGPMTRDQIDTMMAPTKADVTPAPASAPAPASSPPASSPASTPTSADVPALSDDETAVMPEVADGRPVRYVDVAAPWLGDVGGDERGERFEAAVVARVALRYDETKADLIHDDEYEAVLFPLGEQIDASHIVQVDYDDRDLRVNPPDKIVFGLTDAKIANKTFWSQVERDIRDQLTRTLNLELPANAGLKLYGRPGEDAELFEARCLKTADDQADAEIAKLRDKYETKARSLRDKIEASEDRIEELEEQTKGKRNSELLSTAGSVLGGLLGGRKSKGGLLGGLLGQAGTAARRRGTTNASEQRLESAENKMGRLVQQVEDLEIELEEEIIEIDAKWMELGKNITTISVGLEKTDVKVTQLVCAWIPVG
;
A
#
# COMPACT_ATOMS: atom_id res chain seq x y z
N MET A 1 26.98 13.47 -20.66
CA MET A 1 26.45 12.11 -20.41
C MET A 1 25.24 12.28 -19.52
N LEU A 2 24.10 11.70 -19.91
CA LEU A 2 22.92 11.59 -19.07
C LEU A 2 22.92 10.20 -18.42
N TYR A 3 22.66 10.13 -17.13
CA TYR A 3 22.46 8.89 -16.38
C TYR A 3 21.07 8.93 -15.74
N MET A 4 20.32 7.84 -15.83
CA MET A 4 19.06 7.65 -15.11
C MET A 4 19.13 6.33 -14.35
N ASP A 5 19.08 6.44 -13.03
CA ASP A 5 18.82 5.29 -12.16
C ASP A 5 17.32 4.99 -12.15
N GLU A 6 16.98 3.72 -11.89
CA GLU A 6 15.64 3.13 -11.94
C GLU A 6 14.64 3.79 -12.90
N VAL A 7 14.85 3.60 -14.22
CA VAL A 7 14.01 4.19 -15.29
C VAL A 7 12.63 3.52 -15.44
N ALA A 8 12.32 2.47 -14.66
CA ALA A 8 10.99 1.89 -14.58
C ALA A 8 9.94 2.97 -14.22
N GLY A 9 8.76 2.91 -14.80
CA GLY A 9 7.71 3.93 -14.63
C GLY A 9 7.97 5.28 -15.32
N TYR A 10 9.22 5.66 -15.60
CA TYR A 10 9.55 6.83 -16.44
C TYR A 10 9.50 6.52 -17.94
N LEU A 11 9.73 5.25 -18.31
CA LEU A 11 9.77 4.75 -19.68
C LEU A 11 8.95 3.44 -19.85
N PRO A 12 7.72 3.32 -19.29
CA PRO A 12 6.98 2.06 -19.24
C PRO A 12 6.52 1.63 -20.65
N PRO A 13 6.34 0.31 -20.90
CA PRO A 13 5.96 -0.18 -22.22
C PRO A 13 4.54 0.25 -22.63
N THR A 14 3.57 0.14 -21.73
CA THR A 14 2.15 0.44 -21.97
C THR A 14 1.83 1.92 -21.76
N ALA A 15 2.00 2.45 -20.55
CA ALA A 15 1.64 3.83 -20.22
C ALA A 15 2.49 4.88 -20.97
N ASN A 16 2.02 6.14 -20.99
CA ASN A 16 2.65 7.26 -21.70
C ASN A 16 2.91 8.49 -20.79
N PRO A 17 3.76 8.37 -19.76
CA PRO A 17 4.08 9.50 -18.88
C PRO A 17 4.82 10.63 -19.65
N PRO A 18 4.77 11.89 -19.18
CA PRO A 18 5.42 13.03 -19.84
C PRO A 18 6.93 12.85 -20.10
N THR A 19 7.60 11.96 -19.36
CA THR A 19 9.01 11.58 -19.52
C THR A 19 9.28 10.63 -20.69
N LYS A 20 8.31 9.79 -21.09
CA LYS A 20 8.49 8.76 -22.13
C LYS A 20 8.90 9.37 -23.46
N LYS A 21 8.20 10.41 -23.93
CA LYS A 21 8.48 11.07 -25.22
C LYS A 21 9.86 11.77 -25.27
N PRO A 22 10.29 12.56 -24.27
CA PRO A 22 11.67 13.06 -24.17
C PRO A 22 12.75 11.96 -24.13
N ILE A 23 12.58 10.91 -23.31
CA ILE A 23 13.58 9.84 -23.20
C ILE A 23 13.68 9.05 -24.51
N MET A 24 12.55 8.75 -25.15
CA MET A 24 12.51 8.14 -26.49
C MET A 24 13.19 9.00 -27.57
N LEU A 25 13.07 10.33 -27.50
CA LEU A 25 13.79 11.23 -28.41
C LEU A 25 15.30 11.18 -28.17
N LEU A 26 15.73 11.19 -26.90
CA LEU A 26 17.13 11.07 -26.51
C LEU A 26 17.73 9.75 -26.99
N MET A 27 17.08 8.61 -26.74
CA MET A 27 17.55 7.29 -27.19
C MET A 27 17.70 7.21 -28.72
N LYS A 28 16.85 7.89 -29.50
CA LYS A 28 16.93 7.92 -30.97
C LYS A 28 17.96 8.90 -31.53
N GLN A 29 18.19 10.05 -30.90
CA GLN A 29 18.91 11.18 -31.52
C GLN A 29 20.15 11.67 -30.78
N ALA A 30 20.31 11.40 -29.47
CA ALA A 30 21.35 12.02 -28.64
C ALA A 30 22.78 11.76 -29.15
N ARG A 31 23.02 10.62 -29.81
CA ARG A 31 24.29 10.28 -30.49
C ARG A 31 24.73 11.34 -31.50
N ALA A 32 23.81 11.93 -32.26
CA ALA A 32 24.13 12.96 -33.26
C ALA A 32 24.59 14.29 -32.63
N PHE A 33 24.21 14.52 -31.37
CA PHE A 33 24.55 15.71 -30.59
C PHE A 33 25.69 15.45 -29.58
N GLY A 34 26.39 14.32 -29.67
CA GLY A 34 27.48 13.94 -28.76
C GLY A 34 27.05 13.57 -27.33
N LEU A 35 25.74 13.42 -27.08
CA LEU A 35 25.20 13.08 -25.77
C LEU A 35 25.04 11.56 -25.62
N GLY A 36 25.95 10.94 -24.86
CA GLY A 36 25.76 9.58 -24.37
C GLY A 36 24.68 9.53 -23.29
N VAL A 37 23.76 8.55 -23.38
CA VAL A 37 22.67 8.28 -22.44
C VAL A 37 22.88 6.90 -21.83
N VAL A 38 22.73 6.78 -20.52
CA VAL A 38 22.78 5.52 -19.76
C VAL A 38 21.50 5.41 -18.96
N LEU A 39 20.77 4.31 -19.14
CA LEU A 39 19.55 3.99 -18.41
C LEU A 39 19.79 2.70 -17.61
N SER A 40 19.24 2.64 -16.40
CA SER A 40 19.39 1.51 -15.46
C SER A 40 18.02 1.15 -14.89
N THR A 41 17.81 -0.13 -14.57
CA THR A 41 16.61 -0.62 -13.89
C THR A 41 16.90 -1.94 -13.19
N GLN A 42 16.12 -2.28 -12.16
CA GLN A 42 16.02 -3.64 -11.64
C GLN A 42 15.02 -4.51 -12.41
N ASN A 43 14.02 -3.88 -13.06
CA ASN A 43 12.92 -4.53 -13.78
C ASN A 43 13.02 -4.29 -15.30
N PRO A 44 13.78 -5.09 -16.07
CA PRO A 44 13.90 -4.92 -17.53
C PRO A 44 12.57 -5.15 -18.28
N VAL A 45 11.56 -5.69 -17.60
CA VAL A 45 10.20 -5.88 -18.09
C VAL A 45 9.40 -4.57 -18.15
N ASP A 46 9.72 -3.60 -17.29
CA ASP A 46 8.92 -2.39 -17.09
C ASP A 46 9.44 -1.20 -17.92
N ILE A 47 10.15 -1.50 -19.01
CA ILE A 47 10.69 -0.54 -19.99
C ILE A 47 10.12 -0.80 -21.39
N ASP A 48 9.82 0.26 -22.12
CA ASP A 48 9.43 0.24 -23.54
C ASP A 48 10.51 -0.41 -24.42
N TYR A 49 10.14 -1.50 -25.10
CA TYR A 49 11.03 -2.24 -26.01
C TYR A 49 11.59 -1.37 -27.15
N LYS A 50 10.90 -0.28 -27.54
CA LYS A 50 11.35 0.68 -28.55
C LYS A 50 12.49 1.56 -28.02
N ALA A 51 12.59 1.78 -26.70
CA ALA A 51 13.76 2.41 -26.09
C ALA A 51 14.95 1.44 -26.07
N ILE A 52 14.68 0.20 -25.63
CA ILE A 52 15.65 -0.90 -25.53
C ILE A 52 16.29 -1.18 -26.89
N SER A 53 15.51 -1.23 -27.98
CA SER A 53 16.05 -1.51 -29.32
C SER A 53 16.95 -0.42 -29.90
N ASN A 54 16.91 0.80 -29.36
CA ASN A 54 17.84 1.88 -29.72
C ASN A 54 19.14 1.86 -28.89
N ALA A 55 19.26 0.98 -27.89
CA ALA A 55 20.47 0.86 -27.07
C ALA A 55 21.61 0.12 -27.80
N GLY A 56 22.63 0.87 -28.23
CA GLY A 56 23.83 0.32 -28.90
C GLY A 56 24.83 -0.39 -27.98
N THR A 57 24.58 -0.46 -26.67
CA THR A 57 25.40 -1.19 -25.69
C THR A 57 24.51 -1.60 -24.52
N TRP A 58 24.68 -2.84 -24.06
CA TRP A 58 23.86 -3.46 -23.02
C TRP A 58 24.76 -4.03 -21.93
N MET A 59 24.38 -3.87 -20.66
CA MET A 59 25.06 -4.44 -19.49
C MET A 59 24.03 -5.17 -18.65
N ILE A 60 23.96 -6.49 -18.77
CA ILE A 60 22.89 -7.32 -18.22
C ILE A 60 23.44 -8.11 -17.04
N GLY A 61 22.92 -7.84 -15.84
CA GLY A 61 23.23 -8.63 -14.64
C GLY A 61 22.45 -9.95 -14.60
N ARG A 62 22.72 -10.76 -13.58
CA ARG A 62 21.95 -11.98 -13.30
C ARG A 62 20.46 -11.66 -13.10
N LEU A 63 19.60 -12.25 -13.94
CA LEU A 63 18.14 -12.21 -13.80
C LEU A 63 17.66 -13.30 -12.82
N GLN A 64 16.52 -13.06 -12.15
CA GLN A 64 15.98 -13.98 -11.13
C GLN A 64 14.92 -14.95 -11.67
N THR A 65 14.14 -14.56 -12.69
CA THR A 65 13.07 -15.41 -13.25
C THR A 65 13.27 -15.70 -14.74
N ASP A 66 12.79 -16.87 -15.17
CA ASP A 66 12.76 -17.25 -16.59
C ASP A 66 11.85 -16.33 -17.42
N ARG A 67 10.88 -15.64 -16.79
CA ARG A 67 9.98 -14.68 -17.46
C ARG A 67 10.74 -13.41 -17.87
N ASP A 68 11.59 -12.91 -16.98
CA ASP A 68 12.42 -11.73 -17.25
C ASP A 68 13.49 -12.07 -18.28
N LYS A 69 14.11 -13.26 -18.16
CA LYS A 69 15.05 -13.80 -19.15
C LYS A 69 14.39 -13.90 -20.53
N ALA A 70 13.20 -14.48 -20.62
CA ALA A 70 12.48 -14.61 -21.89
C ALA A 70 12.12 -13.25 -22.52
N ARG A 71 11.58 -12.30 -21.74
CA ARG A 71 11.23 -10.95 -22.22
C ARG A 71 12.46 -10.13 -22.64
N LEU A 72 13.56 -10.24 -21.89
CA LEU A 72 14.81 -9.56 -22.24
C LEU A 72 15.44 -10.14 -23.52
N LEU A 73 15.44 -11.46 -23.69
CA LEU A 73 15.93 -12.12 -24.91
C LEU A 73 15.07 -11.79 -26.14
N ASP A 74 13.74 -11.71 -25.98
CA ASP A 74 12.80 -11.27 -27.02
C ASP A 74 13.12 -9.83 -27.46
N GLY A 75 13.21 -8.90 -26.49
CA GLY A 75 13.64 -7.51 -26.74
C GLY A 75 15.01 -7.41 -27.42
N MET A 76 15.99 -8.22 -26.99
CA MET A 76 17.31 -8.29 -27.63
C MET A 76 17.24 -8.75 -29.09
N SER A 77 16.40 -9.74 -29.41
CA SER A 77 16.26 -10.24 -30.79
C SER A 77 15.67 -9.19 -31.74
N SER A 78 14.72 -8.37 -31.27
CA SER A 78 14.16 -7.25 -32.06
C SER A 78 15.20 -6.19 -32.44
N ALA A 79 16.29 -6.12 -31.67
CA ALA A 79 17.38 -5.16 -31.82
C ALA A 79 18.62 -5.75 -32.53
N ALA A 80 18.56 -7.00 -32.99
CA ALA A 80 19.75 -7.75 -33.39
C ALA A 80 19.48 -8.90 -34.36
N GLY A 81 19.75 -8.67 -35.65
CA GLY A 81 19.98 -9.78 -36.59
C GLY A 81 21.22 -10.60 -36.21
N ASP A 82 21.23 -11.88 -36.57
CA ASP A 82 22.33 -12.86 -36.42
C ASP A 82 22.89 -13.15 -35.01
N VAL A 83 22.21 -12.73 -33.93
CA VAL A 83 22.61 -13.12 -32.56
C VAL A 83 22.02 -14.49 -32.17
N ASP A 84 22.87 -15.40 -31.68
CA ASP A 84 22.40 -16.64 -31.04
C ASP A 84 21.81 -16.36 -29.65
N ILE A 85 20.48 -16.23 -29.64
CA ILE A 85 19.64 -15.99 -28.47
C ILE A 85 19.85 -17.08 -27.39
N ASN A 86 20.20 -18.32 -27.78
CA ASN A 86 20.40 -19.42 -26.84
C ASN A 86 21.72 -19.24 -26.07
N ALA A 87 22.84 -19.04 -26.77
CA ALA A 87 24.14 -18.77 -26.16
C ALA A 87 24.12 -17.52 -25.26
N VAL A 88 23.41 -16.47 -25.66
CA VAL A 88 23.17 -15.27 -24.82
C VAL A 88 22.36 -15.63 -23.58
N GLY A 89 21.27 -16.40 -23.73
CA GLY A 89 20.44 -16.84 -22.61
C GLY A 89 21.19 -17.71 -21.60
N ASP A 90 22.03 -18.63 -22.06
CA ASP A 90 22.81 -19.52 -21.22
C ASP A 90 23.93 -18.76 -20.50
N THR A 91 24.55 -17.79 -21.17
CA THR A 91 25.50 -16.84 -20.55
C THR A 91 24.84 -16.09 -19.39
N ILE A 92 23.63 -15.53 -19.59
CA ILE A 92 22.89 -14.81 -18.53
C ILE A 92 22.54 -15.73 -17.35
N SER A 93 22.15 -16.98 -17.60
CA SER A 93 21.89 -17.96 -16.54
C SER A 93 23.14 -18.41 -15.78
N GLY A 94 24.32 -18.31 -16.39
CA GLY A 94 25.61 -18.61 -15.75
C GLY A 94 26.12 -17.52 -14.81
N LEU A 95 25.59 -16.29 -14.85
CA LEU A 95 26.16 -15.14 -14.15
C LEU A 95 26.18 -15.30 -12.62
N GLY A 96 27.37 -15.14 -12.05
CA GLY A 96 27.63 -15.03 -10.62
C GLY A 96 27.16 -13.71 -10.00
N LYS A 97 27.31 -13.60 -8.68
CA LYS A 97 26.94 -12.38 -7.94
C LYS A 97 27.96 -11.26 -8.23
N ARG A 98 27.48 -10.17 -8.85
CA ARG A 98 28.27 -9.03 -9.39
C ARG A 98 28.98 -9.30 -10.73
N GLU A 99 28.54 -10.31 -11.46
CA GLU A 99 28.90 -10.51 -12.87
C GLU A 99 27.82 -9.95 -13.79
N PHE A 100 28.27 -9.41 -14.92
CA PHE A 100 27.45 -8.75 -15.93
C PHE A 100 27.89 -9.19 -17.32
N MET A 101 26.92 -9.46 -18.19
CA MET A 101 27.14 -9.67 -19.61
C MET A 101 27.13 -8.32 -20.33
N LEU A 102 28.23 -7.97 -20.98
CA LEU A 102 28.37 -6.84 -21.89
C LEU A 102 28.08 -7.29 -23.33
N ARG A 103 27.18 -6.57 -24.01
CA ARG A 103 27.00 -6.65 -25.47
C ARG A 103 27.20 -5.27 -26.07
N ARG A 104 27.97 -5.18 -27.16
CA ARG A 104 28.21 -3.95 -27.95
C ARG A 104 27.69 -4.14 -29.37
N ALA A 105 27.07 -3.12 -29.96
CA ALA A 105 26.62 -3.20 -31.35
C ALA A 105 27.81 -3.36 -32.30
N GLY A 106 27.71 -4.30 -33.27
CA GLY A 106 28.79 -4.64 -34.19
C GLY A 106 29.81 -5.65 -33.65
N GLN A 107 29.48 -6.38 -32.58
CA GLN A 107 30.22 -7.54 -32.10
C GLN A 107 29.26 -8.65 -31.67
N ASP A 108 29.50 -9.86 -32.14
CA ASP A 108 28.51 -10.95 -32.08
C ASP A 108 28.66 -11.84 -30.83
N GLN A 109 29.83 -11.80 -30.18
CA GLN A 109 30.11 -12.53 -28.95
C GLN A 109 29.85 -11.65 -27.71
N PRO A 110 29.08 -12.14 -26.71
CA PRO A 110 28.94 -11.45 -25.44
C PRO A 110 30.22 -11.57 -24.60
N GLU A 111 30.66 -10.46 -24.00
CA GLU A 111 31.75 -10.45 -23.01
C GLU A 111 31.16 -10.53 -21.60
N VAL A 112 31.81 -11.21 -20.65
CA VAL A 112 31.41 -11.18 -19.23
C VAL A 112 32.42 -10.37 -18.43
N PHE A 113 31.94 -9.48 -17.57
CA PHE A 113 32.76 -8.65 -16.70
C PHE A 113 32.25 -8.61 -15.26
N THR A 114 33.18 -8.50 -14.31
CA THR A 114 32.89 -8.34 -12.87
C THR A 114 32.94 -6.86 -12.46
N THR A 115 32.13 -6.45 -11.49
CA THR A 115 32.31 -5.11 -10.88
C THR A 115 33.68 -4.99 -10.20
N ARG A 116 34.44 -3.94 -10.50
CA ARG A 116 35.51 -3.49 -9.59
C ARG A 116 34.90 -3.01 -8.26
N TRP A 117 35.68 -3.06 -7.17
CA TRP A 117 35.25 -2.47 -5.90
C TRP A 117 35.02 -0.95 -6.06
N ALA A 118 33.75 -0.52 -5.99
CA ALA A 118 33.35 0.88 -6.09
C ALA A 118 33.44 1.64 -4.74
N MET A 119 34.05 1.02 -3.72
CA MET A 119 34.22 1.60 -2.39
C MET A 119 35.33 2.65 -2.38
N SER A 120 35.01 3.84 -2.88
CA SER A 120 35.61 5.04 -2.33
C SER A 120 35.09 5.19 -0.90
N TYR A 121 35.97 5.15 0.09
CA TYR A 121 35.60 5.56 1.45
C TYR A 121 35.36 7.07 1.45
N LEU A 122 34.13 7.46 1.10
CA LEU A 122 33.57 8.78 1.39
C LEU A 122 33.34 8.90 2.91
N ARG A 123 34.47 8.96 3.63
CA ARG A 123 34.56 9.55 4.96
C ARG A 123 33.83 10.88 4.88
N GLY A 124 32.81 11.05 5.71
CA GLY A 124 31.93 12.23 5.68
C GLY A 124 32.69 13.54 5.94
N PRO A 125 31.99 14.69 5.99
CA PRO A 125 32.62 15.96 6.35
C PRO A 125 33.45 15.77 7.63
N MET A 126 34.75 16.01 7.53
CA MET A 126 35.70 15.61 8.57
C MET A 126 35.29 16.21 9.91
N THR A 127 35.18 15.38 10.96
CA THR A 127 34.90 15.88 12.31
C THR A 127 36.02 16.82 12.76
N ARG A 128 35.74 17.70 13.73
CA ARG A 128 36.77 18.62 14.26
C ARG A 128 38.04 17.88 14.68
N ASP A 129 37.90 16.71 15.31
CA ASP A 129 39.01 15.86 15.76
C ASP A 129 39.82 15.30 14.58
N GLN A 130 39.18 15.03 13.44
CA GLN A 130 39.83 14.55 12.22
C GLN A 130 40.51 15.69 11.45
N ILE A 131 39.91 16.88 11.43
CA ILE A 131 40.55 18.11 10.96
C ILE A 131 41.76 18.41 11.83
N ASP A 132 41.64 18.32 13.15
CA ASP A 132 42.73 18.56 14.09
C ASP A 132 43.81 17.48 14.01
N THR A 133 43.48 16.24 13.68
CA THR A 133 44.46 15.17 13.37
C THR A 133 45.23 15.45 12.08
N MET A 134 44.56 15.91 11.00
CA MET A 134 45.25 16.28 9.75
C MET A 134 46.00 17.61 9.83
N MET A 135 45.51 18.56 10.63
CA MET A 135 46.17 19.82 10.93
C MET A 135 47.21 19.68 12.06
N ALA A 136 47.34 18.52 12.71
CA ALA A 136 48.32 18.28 13.77
C ALA A 136 49.77 18.64 13.37
N PRO A 137 50.31 18.21 12.21
CA PRO A 137 51.63 18.66 11.76
C PRO A 137 51.75 20.18 11.54
N THR A 138 50.64 20.87 11.27
CA THR A 138 50.58 22.34 11.10
C THR A 138 50.32 23.08 12.42
N LYS A 139 49.72 22.41 13.41
CA LYS A 139 49.45 22.93 14.77
C LYS A 139 50.59 22.62 15.75
N ALA A 140 51.45 21.65 15.46
CA ALA A 140 52.61 21.31 16.30
C ALA A 140 53.57 22.49 16.49
N ASP A 141 53.70 23.37 15.48
CA ASP A 141 54.44 24.63 15.55
C ASP A 141 53.81 25.68 16.52
N VAL A 142 52.61 25.43 17.08
CA VAL A 142 51.88 26.36 17.95
C VAL A 142 51.35 25.65 19.20
N THR A 143 52.26 25.27 20.11
CA THR A 143 51.94 24.59 21.37
C THR A 143 51.88 25.55 22.57
N PRO A 144 50.81 25.48 23.38
CA PRO A 144 50.96 25.42 24.85
C PRO A 144 50.30 24.15 25.46
N ALA A 145 50.67 23.81 26.70
CA ALA A 145 50.37 22.51 27.33
C ALA A 145 49.18 22.51 28.34
N PRO A 146 48.59 21.33 28.68
CA PRO A 146 47.38 21.22 29.51
C PRO A 146 47.59 20.68 30.95
N ALA A 147 46.72 21.11 31.89
CA ALA A 147 46.33 20.47 33.16
C ALA A 147 45.05 21.18 33.68
N SER A 148 44.22 20.71 34.62
CA SER A 148 44.31 19.61 35.62
C SER A 148 42.91 19.05 35.99
N ALA A 149 42.84 18.02 36.84
CA ALA A 149 41.62 17.25 37.22
C ALA A 149 41.10 17.55 38.65
N PRO A 150 39.88 17.10 39.06
CA PRO A 150 39.20 17.53 40.30
C PRO A 150 39.38 16.61 41.55
N ALA A 151 38.82 17.02 42.70
CA ALA A 151 38.91 16.35 44.02
C ALA A 151 37.61 16.46 44.89
N PRO A 152 37.41 15.69 45.99
CA PRO A 152 36.05 15.28 46.45
C PRO A 152 35.66 15.47 47.97
N ALA A 153 34.35 15.27 48.23
CA ALA A 153 33.64 14.63 49.39
C ALA A 153 33.93 14.93 50.90
N SER A 154 32.87 14.89 51.75
CA SER A 154 32.92 14.76 53.24
C SER A 154 31.56 14.30 53.85
N SER A 155 31.46 13.93 55.15
CA SER A 155 30.26 13.31 55.81
C SER A 155 30.11 13.62 57.35
N PRO A 156 29.58 12.77 58.30
CA PRO A 156 28.33 13.05 59.07
C PRO A 156 28.39 12.98 60.64
N PRO A 157 27.26 13.19 61.35
CA PRO A 157 26.76 12.38 62.52
C PRO A 157 25.21 12.18 62.52
N ALA A 158 24.46 11.35 63.29
CA ALA A 158 24.59 10.47 64.49
C ALA A 158 24.22 11.07 65.89
N SER A 159 23.47 10.43 66.84
CA SER A 159 22.53 9.27 66.85
C SER A 159 21.76 9.09 68.21
N SER A 160 20.72 8.22 68.27
CA SER A 160 20.14 7.52 69.47
C SER A 160 19.27 8.32 70.49
N PRO A 161 18.44 7.70 71.40
CA PRO A 161 18.15 6.26 71.67
C PRO A 161 16.64 5.86 71.60
N ALA A 162 16.24 4.70 72.15
CA ALA A 162 14.93 4.03 71.95
C ALA A 162 14.10 3.76 73.24
N SER A 163 12.89 3.18 73.09
CA SER A 163 12.01 2.65 74.16
C SER A 163 11.11 1.51 73.63
N THR A 164 10.52 0.70 74.51
CA THR A 164 9.86 -0.61 74.20
C THR A 164 8.37 -0.65 74.65
N PRO A 165 7.58 -1.71 74.33
CA PRO A 165 6.19 -1.53 73.88
C PRO A 165 5.10 -1.55 74.97
N THR A 166 3.93 -1.02 74.62
CA THR A 166 2.68 -1.07 75.40
C THR A 166 1.48 -1.18 74.46
N SER A 167 0.56 -2.12 74.77
CA SER A 167 -0.79 -2.35 74.23
C SER A 167 -1.03 -2.37 72.70
N ALA A 168 -1.86 -3.31 72.25
CA ALA A 168 -2.48 -3.23 70.94
C ALA A 168 -3.60 -2.16 70.97
N ASP A 169 -3.43 -1.09 70.20
CA ASP A 169 -4.54 -0.19 69.88
C ASP A 169 -5.52 -0.90 68.94
N VAL A 170 -6.81 -0.71 69.21
CA VAL A 170 -7.83 -0.76 68.16
C VAL A 170 -7.76 0.62 67.50
N PRO A 171 -7.51 0.74 66.18
CA PRO A 171 -7.45 2.04 65.54
C PRO A 171 -8.79 2.77 65.75
N ALA A 172 -8.71 4.00 66.24
CA ALA A 172 -9.87 4.86 66.39
C ALA A 172 -10.29 5.33 64.99
N LEU A 173 -11.36 4.70 64.47
CA LEU A 173 -12.04 5.07 63.23
C LEU A 173 -12.34 6.58 63.22
N SER A 174 -12.16 7.24 62.07
CA SER A 174 -12.60 8.63 61.91
C SER A 174 -14.13 8.75 61.81
N ASP A 175 -14.65 9.98 61.87
CA ASP A 175 -16.10 10.27 61.83
C ASP A 175 -16.78 9.79 60.52
N ASP A 176 -15.99 9.52 59.47
CA ASP A 176 -16.40 9.02 58.16
C ASP A 176 -16.10 7.52 57.95
N GLU A 177 -15.76 6.76 58.99
CA GLU A 177 -15.35 5.35 58.91
C GLU A 177 -16.21 4.39 59.76
N THR A 178 -16.34 3.14 59.29
CA THR A 178 -17.05 2.09 60.01
C THR A 178 -16.41 0.70 59.81
N ALA A 179 -16.31 -0.09 60.88
CA ALA A 179 -15.93 -1.50 60.82
C ALA A 179 -17.10 -2.44 60.41
N VAL A 180 -18.32 -1.89 60.31
CA VAL A 180 -19.51 -2.59 59.81
C VAL A 180 -19.86 -2.05 58.44
N MET A 181 -19.93 -2.94 57.45
CA MET A 181 -20.27 -2.60 56.06
C MET A 181 -21.59 -1.81 55.98
N PRO A 182 -21.62 -0.64 55.30
CA PRO A 182 -22.85 0.10 55.01
C PRO A 182 -23.91 -0.76 54.31
N GLU A 183 -25.19 -0.46 54.54
CA GLU A 183 -26.31 -1.22 53.98
C GLU A 183 -26.36 -1.06 52.44
N VAL A 184 -26.31 -2.19 51.73
CA VAL A 184 -26.43 -2.25 50.27
C VAL A 184 -27.79 -2.83 49.89
N ALA A 185 -28.41 -2.30 48.85
CA ALA A 185 -29.76 -2.64 48.43
C ALA A 185 -29.99 -4.15 48.29
N ASP A 186 -31.02 -4.67 48.97
CA ASP A 186 -31.33 -6.11 49.01
C ASP A 186 -31.38 -6.79 47.62
N GLY A 187 -30.71 -7.93 47.50
CA GLY A 187 -30.49 -8.67 46.26
C GLY A 187 -29.28 -8.21 45.42
N ARG A 188 -28.57 -7.15 45.82
CA ARG A 188 -27.33 -6.70 45.15
C ARG A 188 -26.15 -7.62 45.47
N PRO A 189 -25.39 -8.11 44.48
CA PRO A 189 -24.10 -8.75 44.73
C PRO A 189 -23.11 -7.74 45.32
N VAL A 190 -22.50 -8.07 46.45
CA VAL A 190 -21.36 -7.34 47.05
C VAL A 190 -20.08 -8.13 46.79
N ARG A 191 -19.00 -7.44 46.44
CA ARG A 191 -17.65 -8.01 46.24
C ARG A 191 -16.57 -7.06 46.80
N TYR A 192 -15.37 -7.59 47.00
CA TYR A 192 -14.19 -6.86 47.45
C TYR A 192 -13.13 -6.96 46.36
N VAL A 193 -12.54 -5.84 45.94
CA VAL A 193 -11.54 -5.85 44.87
C VAL A 193 -10.23 -6.43 45.40
N ASP A 194 -9.62 -7.30 44.60
CA ASP A 194 -8.31 -7.88 44.90
C ASP A 194 -7.21 -6.81 44.75
N VAL A 195 -6.31 -6.70 45.75
CA VAL A 195 -5.11 -5.85 45.65
C VAL A 195 -4.16 -6.26 44.51
N ALA A 196 -4.32 -7.48 43.98
CA ALA A 196 -3.60 -7.97 42.81
C ALA A 196 -4.34 -7.75 41.47
N ALA A 197 -5.50 -7.09 41.46
CA ALA A 197 -6.24 -6.77 40.24
C ALA A 197 -5.43 -5.77 39.38
N PRO A 198 -5.08 -6.08 38.12
CA PRO A 198 -4.15 -5.26 37.33
C PRO A 198 -4.61 -3.80 37.12
N TRP A 199 -5.93 -3.60 37.05
CA TRP A 199 -6.61 -2.33 36.81
C TRP A 199 -6.85 -1.48 38.06
N LEU A 200 -6.46 -1.95 39.26
CA LEU A 200 -6.75 -1.28 40.53
C LEU A 200 -6.23 0.17 40.58
N GLY A 201 -5.02 0.41 40.06
CA GLY A 201 -4.43 1.75 40.01
C GLY A 201 -5.11 2.68 39.00
N ASP A 202 -5.61 2.15 37.88
CA ASP A 202 -6.27 2.92 36.83
C ASP A 202 -7.64 3.48 37.28
N VAL A 203 -8.27 2.79 38.24
CA VAL A 203 -9.53 3.23 38.88
C VAL A 203 -9.32 4.03 40.17
N GLY A 204 -8.07 4.31 40.55
CA GLY A 204 -7.73 5.13 41.73
C GLY A 204 -7.71 4.37 43.08
N GLY A 205 -7.56 3.05 43.08
CA GLY A 205 -7.31 2.26 44.29
C GLY A 205 -5.82 2.08 44.61
N ASP A 206 -5.51 1.65 45.83
CA ASP A 206 -4.15 1.35 46.31
C ASP A 206 -3.99 -0.12 46.71
N GLU A 207 -2.91 -0.75 46.27
CA GLU A 207 -2.48 -2.10 46.70
C GLU A 207 -2.21 -2.19 48.22
N ARG A 208 -2.05 -1.05 48.90
CA ARG A 208 -1.78 -0.94 50.35
C ARG A 208 -2.92 -0.33 51.17
N GLY A 209 -4.05 -0.05 50.54
CA GLY A 209 -5.20 0.56 51.21
C GLY A 209 -5.80 -0.32 52.31
N GLU A 210 -5.73 0.14 53.56
CA GLU A 210 -6.42 -0.50 54.70
C GLU A 210 -7.90 -0.06 54.82
N ARG A 211 -8.25 1.06 54.16
CA ARG A 211 -9.60 1.62 54.01
C ARG A 211 -10.20 1.16 52.68
N PHE A 212 -11.49 0.89 52.66
CA PHE A 212 -12.24 0.40 51.51
C PHE A 212 -13.45 1.29 51.22
N GLU A 213 -13.60 1.74 49.98
CA GLU A 213 -14.69 2.64 49.58
C GLU A 213 -15.59 2.01 48.50
N ALA A 214 -16.84 2.47 48.46
CA ALA A 214 -17.88 1.89 47.62
C ALA A 214 -17.69 2.29 46.15
N ALA A 215 -17.74 1.29 45.26
CA ALA A 215 -17.66 1.44 43.82
C ALA A 215 -18.77 0.66 43.11
N VAL A 216 -19.05 1.03 41.87
CA VAL A 216 -19.83 0.17 40.97
C VAL A 216 -18.87 -0.56 40.04
N VAL A 217 -19.05 -1.88 39.92
CA VAL A 217 -18.43 -2.67 38.85
C VAL A 217 -19.55 -3.25 37.98
N ALA A 218 -19.41 -3.15 36.66
CA ALA A 218 -20.40 -3.61 35.70
C ALA A 218 -19.76 -4.41 34.56
N ARG A 219 -20.51 -5.35 33.98
CA ARG A 219 -20.21 -6.00 32.69
C ARG A 219 -21.37 -5.67 31.77
N VAL A 220 -21.09 -5.22 30.55
CA VAL A 220 -22.09 -4.72 29.61
C VAL A 220 -21.86 -5.40 28.27
N ALA A 221 -22.81 -6.24 27.86
CA ALA A 221 -22.81 -6.76 26.51
C ALA A 221 -23.22 -5.63 25.56
N LEU A 222 -22.43 -5.42 24.52
CA LEU A 222 -22.65 -4.46 23.44
C LEU A 222 -22.90 -5.22 22.14
N ARG A 223 -23.68 -4.62 21.24
CA ARG A 223 -23.81 -5.06 19.86
C ARG A 223 -23.73 -3.86 18.92
N TYR A 224 -22.78 -3.89 18.00
CA TYR A 224 -22.71 -2.97 16.87
C TYR A 224 -23.29 -3.67 15.65
N ASP A 225 -24.26 -3.05 14.96
CA ASP A 225 -24.70 -3.49 13.64
C ASP A 225 -24.82 -2.32 12.64
N GLU A 226 -24.59 -2.62 11.36
CA GLU A 226 -24.81 -1.69 10.24
C GLU A 226 -25.15 -2.52 9.00
N THR A 227 -26.42 -2.43 8.59
CA THR A 227 -26.98 -3.18 7.46
C THR A 227 -26.24 -2.94 6.14
N LYS A 228 -25.64 -1.76 5.94
CA LYS A 228 -24.85 -1.47 4.72
C LYS A 228 -23.54 -2.25 4.68
N ALA A 229 -22.97 -2.56 5.83
CA ALA A 229 -21.69 -3.23 5.99
C ALA A 229 -21.81 -4.76 6.14
N ASP A 230 -23.06 -5.29 6.22
CA ASP A 230 -23.36 -6.67 6.65
C ASP A 230 -22.69 -7.01 8.00
N LEU A 231 -22.61 -5.99 8.88
CA LEU A 231 -21.95 -6.07 10.16
C LEU A 231 -22.93 -6.48 11.25
N ILE A 232 -22.56 -7.51 12.02
CA ILE A 232 -23.02 -7.73 13.39
C ILE A 232 -21.78 -8.07 14.22
N HIS A 233 -21.47 -7.26 15.23
CA HIS A 233 -20.34 -7.46 16.13
C HIS A 233 -20.81 -7.37 17.58
N ASP A 234 -20.76 -8.50 18.28
CA ASP A 234 -20.93 -8.57 19.74
C ASP A 234 -19.59 -8.27 20.41
N ASP A 235 -19.62 -7.48 21.47
CA ASP A 235 -18.46 -7.05 22.27
C ASP A 235 -18.86 -6.97 23.77
N GLU A 236 -17.89 -6.97 24.68
CA GLU A 236 -18.15 -6.92 26.13
C GLU A 236 -17.34 -5.80 26.80
N TYR A 237 -18.06 -4.84 27.38
CA TYR A 237 -17.48 -3.66 28.01
C TYR A 237 -17.54 -3.79 29.53
N GLU A 238 -16.36 -3.77 30.15
CA GLU A 238 -16.18 -3.90 31.58
C GLU A 238 -15.83 -2.54 32.19
N ALA A 239 -16.60 -2.18 33.22
CA ALA A 239 -16.71 -0.80 33.67
C ALA A 239 -16.58 -0.70 35.18
N VAL A 240 -15.76 0.23 35.65
CA VAL A 240 -15.70 0.65 37.06
C VAL A 240 -16.12 2.12 37.15
N LEU A 241 -17.00 2.42 38.10
CA LEU A 241 -17.34 3.79 38.48
C LEU A 241 -16.95 4.01 39.94
N PHE A 242 -15.95 4.85 40.14
CA PHE A 242 -15.38 5.25 41.42
C PHE A 242 -14.78 6.66 41.29
N PRO A 243 -14.81 7.53 42.33
CA PRO A 243 -15.56 7.39 43.58
C PRO A 243 -17.07 7.57 43.39
N LEU A 244 -17.86 7.18 44.40
CA LEU A 244 -19.32 7.36 44.42
C LEU A 244 -19.74 8.49 45.37
N GLY A 245 -20.54 9.43 44.85
CA GLY A 245 -21.18 10.51 45.62
C GLY A 245 -22.71 10.49 45.51
N GLU A 246 -23.38 11.52 46.05
CA GLU A 246 -24.85 11.61 46.06
C GLU A 246 -25.47 11.60 44.65
N GLN A 247 -24.77 12.19 43.67
CA GLN A 247 -25.13 12.18 42.25
C GLN A 247 -24.19 11.26 41.48
N ILE A 248 -24.78 10.51 40.53
CA ILE A 248 -24.05 9.58 39.66
C ILE A 248 -23.50 10.38 38.47
N ASP A 249 -22.18 10.39 38.30
CA ASP A 249 -21.55 10.92 37.10
C ASP A 249 -20.95 9.78 36.28
N ALA A 250 -21.72 9.28 35.31
CA ALA A 250 -21.26 8.23 34.40
C ALA A 250 -20.12 8.67 33.46
N SER A 251 -19.71 9.95 33.44
CA SER A 251 -18.50 10.35 32.72
C SER A 251 -17.20 9.94 33.41
N HIS A 252 -17.25 9.56 34.69
CA HIS A 252 -16.14 8.93 35.43
C HIS A 252 -16.11 7.40 35.33
N ILE A 253 -16.81 6.80 34.35
CA ILE A 253 -16.65 5.37 34.07
C ILE A 253 -15.27 5.12 33.46
N VAL A 254 -14.49 4.28 34.11
CA VAL A 254 -13.22 3.74 33.60
C VAL A 254 -13.49 2.37 32.96
N GLN A 255 -13.02 2.17 31.73
CA GLN A 255 -12.99 0.85 31.12
C GLN A 255 -11.81 0.06 31.68
N VAL A 256 -12.04 -1.19 32.06
CA VAL A 256 -10.99 -2.11 32.52
C VAL A 256 -11.14 -3.47 31.83
N ASP A 257 -10.23 -4.40 32.13
CA ASP A 257 -10.30 -5.83 31.80
C ASP A 257 -10.22 -6.57 33.14
N TYR A 258 -11.36 -7.04 33.68
CA TYR A 258 -11.47 -7.67 35.00
C TYR A 258 -11.94 -9.12 34.91
N ASP A 259 -11.18 -10.02 35.53
CA ASP A 259 -11.60 -11.41 35.68
C ASP A 259 -12.47 -11.56 36.94
N ASP A 260 -13.39 -12.54 36.94
CA ASP A 260 -14.25 -12.83 38.10
C ASP A 260 -13.46 -13.09 39.41
N ARG A 261 -12.17 -13.45 39.32
CA ARG A 261 -11.23 -13.58 40.45
C ARG A 261 -10.92 -12.26 41.15
N ASP A 262 -10.91 -11.15 40.42
CA ASP A 262 -10.56 -9.82 40.93
C ASP A 262 -11.65 -9.30 41.89
N LEU A 263 -12.85 -9.88 41.80
CA LEU A 263 -14.02 -9.56 42.61
C LEU A 263 -14.22 -10.64 43.68
N ARG A 264 -13.47 -10.57 44.78
CA ARG A 264 -13.56 -11.53 45.90
C ARG A 264 -14.93 -11.50 46.56
N VAL A 265 -15.43 -12.66 46.99
CA VAL A 265 -16.74 -12.80 47.68
C VAL A 265 -16.63 -12.53 49.19
N ASN A 266 -15.50 -12.88 49.80
CA ASN A 266 -15.26 -12.70 51.23
C ASN A 266 -14.43 -11.42 51.48
N PRO A 267 -14.67 -10.67 52.57
CA PRO A 267 -13.83 -9.54 52.96
C PRO A 267 -12.43 -10.01 53.38
N PRO A 268 -11.41 -9.11 53.35
CA PRO A 268 -10.15 -9.32 54.04
C PRO A 268 -10.31 -9.43 55.57
N ASP A 269 -9.33 -10.02 56.26
CA ASP A 269 -9.35 -10.25 57.72
C ASP A 269 -9.45 -8.96 58.57
N LYS A 270 -9.06 -7.82 57.97
CA LYS A 270 -9.28 -6.47 58.49
C LYS A 270 -9.80 -5.61 57.35
N ILE A 271 -10.88 -4.88 57.60
CA ILE A 271 -11.46 -3.94 56.66
C ILE A 271 -12.07 -2.77 57.44
N VAL A 272 -11.74 -1.56 57.01
CA VAL A 272 -12.43 -0.33 57.42
C VAL A 272 -13.17 0.19 56.20
N PHE A 273 -14.47 0.44 56.33
CA PHE A 273 -15.28 0.98 55.25
C PHE A 273 -15.37 2.51 55.38
N GLY A 274 -15.02 3.23 54.32
CA GLY A 274 -15.34 4.65 54.19
C GLY A 274 -16.83 4.84 53.91
N LEU A 275 -17.45 5.81 54.58
CA LEU A 275 -18.84 6.20 54.35
C LEU A 275 -18.96 6.98 53.03
N THR A 276 -20.08 6.79 52.32
CA THR A 276 -20.38 7.46 51.05
C THR A 276 -21.76 8.13 51.10
N ASP A 277 -21.88 9.30 50.48
CA ASP A 277 -23.17 9.97 50.24
C ASP A 277 -24.01 9.26 49.15
N ALA A 278 -23.42 8.29 48.43
CA ALA A 278 -24.10 7.50 47.44
C ALA A 278 -25.14 6.59 48.10
N LYS A 279 -26.37 6.60 47.56
CA LYS A 279 -27.54 5.98 48.18
C LYS A 279 -27.64 4.48 47.88
N ILE A 280 -26.55 3.75 48.13
CA ILE A 280 -26.33 2.34 47.77
C ILE A 280 -27.32 1.35 48.43
N ALA A 281 -27.98 1.73 49.53
CA ALA A 281 -29.09 1.00 50.13
C ALA A 281 -30.37 0.99 49.27
N ASN A 282 -30.55 1.98 48.38
CA ASN A 282 -31.79 2.16 47.63
C ASN A 282 -31.73 1.43 46.27
N LYS A 283 -32.70 0.54 46.01
CA LYS A 283 -32.83 -0.14 44.70
C LYS A 283 -32.98 0.86 43.53
N THR A 284 -33.53 2.04 43.78
CA THR A 284 -33.65 3.14 42.79
C THR A 284 -32.31 3.76 42.38
N PHE A 285 -31.30 3.78 43.25
CA PHE A 285 -29.93 4.23 42.91
C PHE A 285 -29.33 3.29 41.86
N TRP A 286 -29.40 1.98 42.09
CA TRP A 286 -28.88 0.98 41.16
C TRP A 286 -29.61 0.97 39.81
N SER A 287 -30.93 1.19 39.80
CA SER A 287 -31.68 1.37 38.55
C SER A 287 -31.38 2.69 37.83
N GLN A 288 -30.83 3.70 38.52
CA GLN A 288 -30.35 4.93 37.90
C GLN A 288 -28.95 4.71 37.32
N VAL A 289 -28.04 4.08 38.08
CA VAL A 289 -26.70 3.64 37.60
C VAL A 289 -26.80 2.82 36.31
N GLU A 290 -27.71 1.84 36.23
CA GLU A 290 -27.87 1.02 35.00
C GLU A 290 -28.32 1.86 33.79
N ARG A 291 -29.16 2.89 34.00
CA ARG A 291 -29.56 3.82 32.94
C ARG A 291 -28.40 4.73 32.54
N ASP A 292 -27.65 5.26 33.49
CA ASP A 292 -26.61 6.25 33.22
C ASP A 292 -25.37 5.63 32.58
N ILE A 293 -25.02 4.38 32.96
CA ILE A 293 -24.04 3.56 32.22
C ILE A 293 -24.52 3.38 30.77
N ARG A 294 -25.76 2.91 30.58
CA ARG A 294 -26.31 2.65 29.24
C ARG A 294 -26.30 3.91 28.37
N ASP A 295 -26.80 5.02 28.90
CA ASP A 295 -26.91 6.31 28.21
C ASP A 295 -25.53 6.94 27.93
N GLN A 296 -24.54 6.73 28.80
CA GLN A 296 -23.15 7.13 28.55
C GLN A 296 -22.55 6.30 27.41
N LEU A 297 -22.58 4.97 27.49
CA LEU A 297 -21.94 4.11 26.48
C LEU A 297 -22.59 4.28 25.10
N THR A 298 -23.92 4.42 25.04
CA THR A 298 -24.66 4.76 23.81
C THR A 298 -24.22 6.11 23.21
N ARG A 299 -23.72 7.04 24.03
CA ARG A 299 -23.30 8.38 23.62
C ARG A 299 -21.81 8.46 23.24
N THR A 300 -20.95 7.66 23.86
CA THR A 300 -19.49 7.77 23.70
C THR A 300 -18.86 6.66 22.86
N LEU A 301 -19.36 5.43 22.93
CA LEU A 301 -18.77 4.33 22.19
C LEU A 301 -19.25 4.32 20.74
N ASN A 302 -18.28 4.24 19.82
CA ASN A 302 -18.49 4.08 18.39
C ASN A 302 -17.42 3.12 17.88
N LEU A 303 -17.82 2.19 17.01
CA LEU A 303 -16.91 1.32 16.29
C LEU A 303 -16.54 1.98 14.96
N GLU A 304 -15.28 2.41 14.84
CA GLU A 304 -14.74 2.91 13.59
C GLU A 304 -14.32 1.76 12.66
N LEU A 305 -14.78 1.78 11.41
CA LEU A 305 -14.44 0.81 10.38
C LEU A 305 -13.98 1.52 9.09
N PRO A 306 -12.91 1.07 8.44
CA PRO A 306 -12.57 1.56 7.11
C PRO A 306 -13.60 1.05 6.09
N ALA A 307 -13.91 1.85 5.08
CA ALA A 307 -14.94 1.57 4.10
C ALA A 307 -14.57 2.16 2.73
N ASN A 308 -14.98 1.49 1.67
CA ASN A 308 -14.92 1.99 0.32
C ASN A 308 -16.34 1.92 -0.26
N ALA A 309 -17.06 3.04 -0.19
CA ALA A 309 -18.45 3.14 -0.62
C ALA A 309 -18.64 2.96 -2.14
N GLY A 310 -17.58 3.18 -2.94
CA GLY A 310 -17.59 2.94 -4.39
C GLY A 310 -17.59 1.44 -4.72
N LEU A 311 -16.75 0.67 -4.05
CA LEU A 311 -16.70 -0.80 -4.16
C LEU A 311 -17.79 -1.51 -3.33
N LYS A 312 -18.46 -0.79 -2.42
CA LYS A 312 -19.33 -1.35 -1.37
C LYS A 312 -18.60 -2.36 -0.47
N LEU A 313 -17.33 -2.08 -0.19
CA LEU A 313 -16.52 -2.86 0.73
C LEU A 313 -16.44 -2.17 2.09
N TYR A 314 -16.49 -2.98 3.13
CA TYR A 314 -16.42 -2.53 4.51
C TYR A 314 -15.38 -3.39 5.27
N GLY A 315 -14.64 -2.75 6.15
CA GLY A 315 -13.66 -3.37 7.03
C GLY A 315 -14.34 -4.17 8.13
N ARG A 316 -13.59 -5.08 8.73
CA ARG A 316 -14.04 -5.85 9.89
C ARG A 316 -13.54 -5.18 11.18
N PRO A 317 -14.19 -5.42 12.33
CA PRO A 317 -13.67 -4.97 13.62
C PRO A 317 -12.23 -5.44 13.83
N GLY A 318 -11.32 -4.51 14.15
CA GLY A 318 -9.90 -4.82 14.33
C GLY A 318 -9.13 -5.26 13.07
N GLU A 319 -9.68 -5.05 11.86
CA GLU A 319 -8.95 -5.34 10.62
C GLU A 319 -7.85 -4.30 10.37
N ASP A 320 -6.66 -4.79 10.03
CA ASP A 320 -5.53 -3.95 9.67
C ASP A 320 -5.79 -3.14 8.37
N ALA A 321 -5.32 -1.90 8.34
CA ALA A 321 -5.57 -0.97 7.26
C ALA A 321 -4.95 -1.41 5.92
N GLU A 322 -3.75 -2.01 5.93
CA GLU A 322 -3.10 -2.52 4.71
C GLU A 322 -3.85 -3.74 4.15
N LEU A 323 -4.39 -4.60 5.04
CA LEU A 323 -5.24 -5.73 4.63
C LEU A 323 -6.56 -5.27 4.01
N PHE A 324 -7.17 -4.21 4.54
CA PHE A 324 -8.38 -3.64 3.93
C PHE A 324 -8.08 -2.93 2.61
N GLU A 325 -6.99 -2.16 2.50
CA GLU A 325 -6.57 -1.54 1.23
C GLU A 325 -6.29 -2.62 0.17
N ALA A 326 -5.56 -3.68 0.52
CA ALA A 326 -5.28 -4.78 -0.40
C ALA A 326 -6.57 -5.48 -0.91
N ARG A 327 -7.60 -5.61 -0.07
CA ARG A 327 -8.94 -6.09 -0.48
C ARG A 327 -9.61 -5.12 -1.45
N CYS A 328 -9.54 -3.81 -1.20
CA CYS A 328 -10.10 -2.78 -2.06
C CYS A 328 -9.41 -2.74 -3.43
N LEU A 329 -8.08 -2.66 -3.47
CA LEU A 329 -7.30 -2.67 -4.70
C LEU A 329 -7.59 -3.92 -5.54
N LYS A 330 -7.51 -5.12 -4.95
CA LYS A 330 -7.80 -6.37 -5.68
C LYS A 330 -9.22 -6.43 -6.24
N THR A 331 -10.20 -5.84 -5.54
CA THR A 331 -11.59 -5.78 -6.02
C THR A 331 -11.79 -4.72 -7.09
N ALA A 332 -11.00 -3.65 -7.08
CA ALA A 332 -10.96 -2.67 -8.17
C ALA A 332 -10.32 -3.28 -9.44
N ASP A 333 -9.21 -4.01 -9.30
CA ASP A 333 -8.55 -4.74 -10.39
C ASP A 333 -9.51 -5.76 -11.04
N ASP A 334 -10.21 -6.57 -10.23
CA ASP A 334 -11.23 -7.53 -10.70
C ASP A 334 -12.36 -6.86 -11.53
N GLN A 335 -12.72 -5.61 -11.21
CA GLN A 335 -13.73 -4.84 -11.93
C GLN A 335 -13.16 -4.15 -13.19
N ALA A 336 -11.91 -3.69 -13.14
CA ALA A 336 -11.20 -3.14 -14.29
C ALA A 336 -11.06 -4.19 -15.40
N ASP A 337 -10.55 -5.39 -15.08
CA ASP A 337 -10.49 -6.53 -16.01
C ASP A 337 -11.88 -6.85 -16.60
N ALA A 338 -12.93 -6.82 -15.78
CA ALA A 338 -14.31 -7.09 -16.20
C ALA A 338 -14.95 -5.98 -17.05
N GLU A 339 -14.44 -4.74 -17.02
CA GLU A 339 -14.86 -3.65 -17.89
C GLU A 339 -14.02 -3.62 -19.18
N ILE A 340 -12.71 -3.85 -19.08
CA ILE A 340 -11.77 -4.02 -20.20
C ILE A 340 -12.15 -5.20 -21.09
N ALA A 341 -12.65 -6.32 -20.53
CA ALA A 341 -13.15 -7.44 -21.33
C ALA A 341 -14.31 -7.01 -22.26
N LYS A 342 -15.33 -6.34 -21.70
CA LYS A 342 -16.49 -5.82 -22.46
C LYS A 342 -16.08 -4.76 -23.49
N LEU A 343 -15.08 -3.95 -23.14
CA LEU A 343 -14.46 -2.99 -24.04
C LEU A 343 -13.82 -3.70 -25.24
N ARG A 344 -13.03 -4.75 -25.01
CA ARG A 344 -12.41 -5.54 -26.09
C ARG A 344 -13.46 -6.19 -27.01
N ASP A 345 -14.56 -6.73 -26.48
CA ASP A 345 -15.66 -7.28 -27.29
C ASP A 345 -16.31 -6.22 -28.22
N LYS A 346 -16.56 -5.03 -27.67
CA LYS A 346 -17.04 -3.83 -28.41
C LYS A 346 -16.07 -3.47 -29.55
N TYR A 347 -14.77 -3.50 -29.30
CA TYR A 347 -13.74 -3.12 -30.27
C TYR A 347 -13.42 -4.19 -31.30
N GLU A 348 -13.41 -5.48 -30.95
CA GLU A 348 -13.27 -6.56 -31.93
C GLU A 348 -14.43 -6.50 -32.94
N THR A 349 -15.65 -6.21 -32.45
CA THR A 349 -16.84 -6.03 -33.30
C THR A 349 -16.68 -4.85 -34.26
N LYS A 350 -16.22 -3.67 -33.78
CA LYS A 350 -15.88 -2.53 -34.65
C LYS A 350 -14.81 -2.92 -35.70
N ALA A 351 -13.70 -3.51 -35.25
CA ALA A 351 -12.53 -3.83 -36.05
C ALA A 351 -12.82 -4.87 -37.14
N ARG A 352 -13.61 -5.91 -36.84
CA ARG A 352 -14.09 -6.89 -37.82
C ARG A 352 -14.82 -6.18 -38.97
N SER A 353 -15.77 -5.30 -38.65
CA SER A 353 -16.48 -4.51 -39.64
C SER A 353 -15.57 -3.58 -40.45
N LEU A 354 -14.35 -3.24 -40.01
CA LEU A 354 -13.38 -2.53 -40.84
C LEU A 354 -12.57 -3.48 -41.73
N ARG A 355 -12.12 -4.63 -41.22
CA ARG A 355 -11.45 -5.67 -42.04
C ARG A 355 -12.33 -6.12 -43.21
N ASP A 356 -13.60 -6.43 -42.95
CA ASP A 356 -14.60 -6.81 -43.97
C ASP A 356 -14.75 -5.73 -45.07
N LYS A 357 -14.48 -4.45 -44.76
CA LYS A 357 -14.52 -3.33 -45.72
C LYS A 357 -13.19 -3.10 -46.45
N ILE A 358 -12.06 -3.52 -45.86
CA ILE A 358 -10.72 -3.47 -46.45
C ILE A 358 -10.60 -4.57 -47.50
N GLU A 359 -10.95 -5.82 -47.16
CA GLU A 359 -11.02 -6.98 -48.08
C GLU A 359 -11.88 -6.64 -49.32
N ALA A 360 -13.12 -6.19 -49.10
CA ALA A 360 -14.01 -5.70 -50.17
C ALA A 360 -13.57 -4.36 -50.82
N SER A 361 -12.39 -3.83 -50.48
CA SER A 361 -11.71 -2.73 -51.17
C SER A 361 -10.46 -3.20 -51.93
N GLU A 362 -9.79 -4.23 -51.44
CA GLU A 362 -8.65 -4.92 -52.07
C GLU A 362 -9.13 -5.66 -53.33
N ASP A 363 -10.18 -6.49 -53.22
CA ASP A 363 -10.89 -7.12 -54.34
C ASP A 363 -11.20 -6.11 -55.46
N ARG A 364 -11.66 -4.92 -55.05
CA ARG A 364 -12.11 -3.86 -55.96
C ARG A 364 -10.94 -3.08 -56.57
N ILE A 365 -9.77 -3.08 -55.94
CA ILE A 365 -8.53 -2.54 -56.51
C ILE A 365 -8.00 -3.52 -57.55
N GLU A 366 -7.93 -4.82 -57.25
CA GLU A 366 -7.47 -5.86 -58.20
C GLU A 366 -8.31 -5.87 -59.48
N GLU A 367 -9.64 -5.84 -59.38
CA GLU A 367 -10.56 -5.74 -60.53
C GLU A 367 -10.30 -4.47 -61.39
N LEU A 368 -9.89 -3.36 -60.77
CA LEU A 368 -9.61 -2.09 -61.45
C LEU A 368 -8.19 -2.02 -62.03
N GLU A 369 -7.22 -2.74 -61.45
CA GLU A 369 -5.89 -2.97 -62.03
C GLU A 369 -5.99 -3.85 -63.28
N GLU A 370 -6.74 -4.97 -63.25
CA GLU A 370 -6.95 -5.82 -64.43
C GLU A 370 -7.59 -5.06 -65.61
N GLN A 371 -8.59 -4.21 -65.33
CA GLN A 371 -9.24 -3.37 -66.33
C GLN A 371 -8.32 -2.26 -66.87
N THR A 372 -7.32 -1.84 -66.09
CA THR A 372 -6.36 -0.78 -66.46
C THR A 372 -5.15 -1.40 -67.14
N LYS A 373 -5.26 -1.57 -68.46
CA LYS A 373 -4.43 -2.44 -69.31
C LYS A 373 -2.94 -2.06 -69.52
N GLY A 374 -2.26 -1.59 -68.48
CA GLY A 374 -0.82 -1.40 -68.43
C GLY A 374 -0.29 -1.76 -67.05
N LYS A 375 0.51 -2.84 -66.95
CA LYS A 375 1.15 -3.26 -65.69
C LYS A 375 1.96 -2.10 -65.10
N ARG A 376 1.48 -1.54 -63.99
CA ARG A 376 2.36 -0.99 -62.96
C ARG A 376 2.98 -2.16 -62.22
N ASN A 377 4.19 -2.00 -61.69
CA ASN A 377 4.70 -2.90 -60.66
C ASN A 377 4.10 -2.42 -59.33
N SER A 378 2.85 -2.79 -59.05
CA SER A 378 2.19 -2.62 -57.74
C SER A 378 2.74 -3.63 -56.73
N GLU A 379 4.05 -3.56 -56.49
CA GLU A 379 4.85 -4.40 -55.56
C GLU A 379 4.58 -4.01 -54.09
N LEU A 380 3.30 -3.76 -53.77
CA LEU A 380 2.79 -3.10 -52.56
C LEU A 380 1.54 -3.75 -51.95
N LEU A 381 0.82 -4.64 -52.65
CA LEU A 381 -0.42 -5.25 -52.14
C LEU A 381 -0.25 -6.56 -51.34
N SER A 382 0.95 -7.15 -51.30
CA SER A 382 1.17 -8.47 -50.66
C SER A 382 1.26 -8.47 -49.13
N THR A 383 0.96 -7.34 -48.46
CA THR A 383 1.31 -7.12 -47.03
C THR A 383 0.16 -6.57 -46.17
N ALA A 384 -1.09 -6.84 -46.53
CA ALA A 384 -2.25 -6.62 -45.65
C ALA A 384 -2.48 -7.77 -44.62
N GLY A 385 -1.72 -8.87 -44.74
CA GLY A 385 -2.07 -10.17 -44.13
C GLY A 385 -1.64 -10.44 -42.69
N SER A 386 -1.35 -9.45 -41.83
CA SER A 386 -1.01 -9.71 -40.41
C SER A 386 -1.19 -8.51 -39.45
N VAL A 387 -2.42 -8.00 -39.33
CA VAL A 387 -2.80 -7.05 -38.27
C VAL A 387 -3.74 -7.74 -37.27
N LEU A 388 -3.52 -7.53 -35.96
CA LEU A 388 -4.29 -8.08 -34.82
C LEU A 388 -4.26 -9.61 -34.63
N GLY A 389 -3.07 -10.22 -34.67
CA GLY A 389 -2.84 -11.59 -34.19
C GLY A 389 -2.38 -11.72 -32.72
N GLY A 390 -2.17 -10.61 -32.01
CA GLY A 390 -1.34 -10.59 -30.78
C GLY A 390 -2.05 -10.50 -29.42
N LEU A 391 -3.36 -10.21 -29.37
CA LEU A 391 -4.02 -9.73 -28.14
C LEU A 391 -5.18 -10.61 -27.61
N LEU A 392 -5.43 -11.76 -28.25
CA LEU A 392 -6.38 -12.79 -27.79
C LEU A 392 -5.60 -14.09 -27.54
N GLY A 393 -5.80 -14.72 -26.38
CA GLY A 393 -4.82 -15.65 -25.79
C GLY A 393 -4.75 -17.05 -26.42
N GLY A 394 -3.55 -17.52 -26.76
CA GLY A 394 -3.33 -18.86 -27.37
C GLY A 394 -1.89 -19.38 -27.34
N ARG A 395 -1.47 -19.97 -26.21
CA ARG A 395 -0.16 -20.57 -25.92
C ARG A 395 0.43 -21.50 -27.03
N LYS A 396 1.24 -20.99 -27.99
CA LYS A 396 2.58 -21.51 -28.43
C LYS A 396 3.13 -20.95 -29.76
N SER A 397 4.47 -21.05 -29.89
CA SER A 397 5.31 -21.13 -31.10
C SER A 397 5.38 -19.97 -32.11
N LYS A 398 6.51 -19.24 -32.03
CA LYS A 398 7.52 -19.01 -33.09
C LYS A 398 7.05 -18.93 -34.56
N GLY A 399 7.36 -17.80 -35.21
CA GLY A 399 7.48 -17.70 -36.67
C GLY A 399 7.30 -16.25 -37.15
N GLY A 400 8.36 -15.62 -37.63
CA GLY A 400 8.31 -14.20 -38.02
C GLY A 400 7.79 -13.97 -39.44
N LEU A 401 6.95 -12.96 -39.61
CA LEU A 401 6.61 -12.25 -40.85
C LEU A 401 6.39 -10.76 -40.48
N LEU A 402 6.60 -9.84 -41.44
CA LEU A 402 6.72 -8.36 -41.31
C LEU A 402 8.13 -7.77 -41.09
N GLY A 403 9.18 -8.59 -41.01
CA GLY A 403 10.58 -8.14 -41.00
C GLY A 403 11.10 -7.59 -42.34
N GLY A 404 10.35 -6.73 -43.05
CA GLY A 404 10.85 -6.04 -44.25
C GLY A 404 9.81 -5.58 -45.27
N LEU A 405 9.32 -4.34 -45.15
CA LEU A 405 8.78 -3.58 -46.29
C LEU A 405 8.84 -2.03 -46.14
N LEU A 406 9.67 -1.51 -45.23
CA LEU A 406 9.92 -0.06 -45.09
C LEU A 406 11.37 0.30 -45.40
N GLY A 407 11.87 -0.23 -46.52
CA GLY A 407 13.06 0.25 -47.20
C GLY A 407 12.70 1.09 -48.42
N GLN A 408 13.14 2.35 -48.43
CA GLN A 408 13.31 3.18 -49.65
C GLN A 408 12.05 3.60 -50.44
N ALA A 409 11.47 4.74 -50.07
CA ALA A 409 10.54 5.52 -50.91
C ALA A 409 10.95 7.01 -50.99
N GLY A 410 12.06 7.30 -51.69
CA GLY A 410 12.52 8.66 -51.94
C GLY A 410 11.93 9.26 -53.23
N THR A 411 11.39 10.47 -53.13
CA THR A 411 11.16 11.47 -54.21
C THR A 411 11.12 10.97 -55.67
N ALA A 412 9.92 10.84 -56.26
CA ALA A 412 9.74 10.65 -57.71
C ALA A 412 8.73 11.65 -58.31
N ALA A 413 9.06 12.17 -59.50
CA ALA A 413 8.45 13.35 -60.13
C ALA A 413 6.95 13.26 -60.48
N ARG A 414 6.24 14.38 -60.29
CA ARG A 414 4.99 14.67 -61.02
C ARG A 414 5.23 14.66 -62.53
N ARG A 415 4.44 13.88 -63.28
CA ARG A 415 4.19 14.11 -64.72
C ARG A 415 2.70 14.05 -65.01
N ARG A 416 2.19 15.05 -65.74
CA ARG A 416 0.82 15.06 -66.27
C ARG A 416 0.75 14.13 -67.48
N GLY A 417 -0.20 13.20 -67.46
CA GLY A 417 -0.70 12.44 -68.61
C GLY A 417 -2.23 12.50 -68.60
N THR A 418 -2.87 12.26 -69.73
CA THR A 418 -4.34 12.26 -69.87
C THR A 418 -4.95 11.15 -69.02
N THR A 419 -5.63 11.50 -67.94
CA THR A 419 -6.31 10.55 -67.04
C THR A 419 -7.35 9.74 -67.79
N ASN A 420 -7.19 8.42 -67.79
CA ASN A 420 -8.20 7.49 -68.26
C ASN A 420 -9.28 7.31 -67.18
N ALA A 421 -10.53 7.05 -67.58
CA ALA A 421 -11.65 6.96 -66.64
C ALA A 421 -11.55 5.75 -65.68
N SER A 422 -10.70 4.77 -65.98
CA SER A 422 -10.35 3.66 -65.08
C SER A 422 -9.32 4.07 -64.02
N GLU A 423 -8.31 4.87 -64.38
CA GLU A 423 -7.24 5.31 -63.46
C GLU A 423 -7.82 6.13 -62.29
N GLN A 424 -8.77 7.03 -62.56
CA GLN A 424 -9.46 7.80 -61.51
C GLN A 424 -10.30 6.93 -60.57
N ARG A 425 -10.79 5.77 -61.05
CA ARG A 425 -11.54 4.81 -60.22
C ARG A 425 -10.59 4.02 -59.33
N LEU A 426 -9.45 3.59 -59.86
CA LEU A 426 -8.38 2.94 -59.11
C LEU A 426 -7.87 3.87 -58.00
N GLU A 427 -7.48 5.11 -58.34
CA GLU A 427 -7.05 6.14 -57.38
C GLU A 427 -8.12 6.39 -56.30
N SER A 428 -9.41 6.41 -56.67
CA SER A 428 -10.51 6.55 -55.70
C SER A 428 -10.67 5.36 -54.75
N ALA A 429 -10.35 4.14 -55.22
CA ALA A 429 -10.40 2.91 -54.42
C ALA A 429 -9.17 2.78 -53.51
N GLU A 430 -7.96 3.07 -54.00
CA GLU A 430 -6.73 3.18 -53.21
C GLU A 430 -6.92 4.19 -52.06
N ASN A 431 -7.45 5.38 -52.36
CA ASN A 431 -7.77 6.40 -51.35
C ASN A 431 -8.88 5.98 -50.38
N LYS A 432 -9.82 5.11 -50.78
CA LYS A 432 -10.81 4.51 -49.86
C LYS A 432 -10.13 3.53 -48.90
N MET A 433 -9.25 2.68 -49.41
CA MET A 433 -8.54 1.68 -48.63
C MET A 433 -7.63 2.33 -47.58
N GLY A 434 -6.84 3.34 -47.96
CA GLY A 434 -6.02 4.10 -47.02
C GLY A 434 -6.81 4.72 -45.86
N ARG A 435 -8.04 5.22 -46.12
CA ARG A 435 -8.93 5.71 -45.05
C ARG A 435 -9.49 4.61 -44.15
N LEU A 436 -9.70 3.39 -44.68
CA LEU A 436 -10.15 2.25 -43.88
C LEU A 436 -9.02 1.68 -43.01
N VAL A 437 -7.78 1.66 -43.52
CA VAL A 437 -6.59 1.31 -42.73
C VAL A 437 -6.37 2.32 -41.61
N GLN A 438 -6.45 3.62 -41.90
CA GLN A 438 -6.38 4.67 -40.87
C GLN A 438 -7.47 4.47 -39.80
N GLN A 439 -8.70 4.12 -40.18
CA GLN A 439 -9.77 3.81 -39.23
C GLN A 439 -9.53 2.57 -38.36
N VAL A 440 -8.61 1.68 -38.72
CA VAL A 440 -8.15 0.58 -37.85
C VAL A 440 -7.07 1.09 -36.89
N GLU A 441 -6.09 1.86 -37.37
CA GLU A 441 -5.05 2.47 -36.53
C GLU A 441 -5.65 3.41 -35.45
N ASP A 442 -6.54 4.31 -35.86
CA ASP A 442 -7.25 5.25 -34.98
C ASP A 442 -8.04 4.50 -33.89
N LEU A 443 -8.56 3.32 -34.22
CA LEU A 443 -9.38 2.47 -33.36
C LEU A 443 -8.56 1.61 -32.40
N GLU A 444 -7.34 1.21 -32.78
CA GLU A 444 -6.38 0.61 -31.86
C GLU A 444 -5.94 1.64 -30.80
N ILE A 445 -5.77 2.91 -31.19
CA ILE A 445 -5.48 4.02 -30.27
C ILE A 445 -6.67 4.31 -29.35
N GLU A 446 -7.90 4.43 -29.89
CA GLU A 446 -9.13 4.64 -29.11
C GLU A 446 -9.35 3.51 -28.07
N LEU A 447 -8.91 2.28 -28.36
CA LEU A 447 -8.90 1.15 -27.41
C LEU A 447 -7.81 1.26 -26.34
N GLU A 448 -6.57 1.60 -26.71
CA GLU A 448 -5.49 1.78 -25.73
C GLU A 448 -5.80 2.94 -24.76
N GLU A 449 -6.43 4.02 -25.24
CA GLU A 449 -6.87 5.14 -24.41
C GLU A 449 -8.06 4.77 -23.49
N GLU A 450 -9.14 4.15 -24.00
CA GLU A 450 -10.25 3.70 -23.13
C GLU A 450 -9.80 2.67 -22.07
N ILE A 451 -8.79 1.82 -22.34
CA ILE A 451 -8.24 0.90 -21.33
C ILE A 451 -7.53 1.66 -20.21
N ILE A 452 -6.68 2.64 -20.54
CA ILE A 452 -5.94 3.43 -19.54
C ILE A 452 -6.90 4.24 -18.65
N GLU A 453 -7.98 4.78 -19.21
CA GLU A 453 -9.01 5.47 -18.43
C GLU A 453 -9.74 4.53 -17.45
N ILE A 454 -10.03 3.28 -17.85
CA ILE A 454 -10.64 2.28 -16.95
C ILE A 454 -9.69 1.91 -15.80
N ASP A 455 -8.42 1.59 -16.08
CA ASP A 455 -7.43 1.24 -15.06
C ASP A 455 -7.24 2.39 -14.04
N ALA A 456 -7.14 3.63 -14.53
CA ALA A 456 -6.98 4.81 -13.68
C ALA A 456 -8.22 5.05 -12.78
N LYS A 457 -9.42 4.99 -13.36
CA LYS A 457 -10.71 5.10 -12.67
C LYS A 457 -10.85 4.09 -11.54
N TRP A 458 -10.53 2.82 -11.80
CA TRP A 458 -10.66 1.78 -10.77
C TRP A 458 -9.56 1.88 -9.72
N MET A 459 -8.31 2.20 -10.07
CA MET A 459 -7.26 2.44 -9.06
C MET A 459 -7.56 3.63 -8.15
N GLU A 460 -8.09 4.74 -8.68
CA GLU A 460 -8.52 5.90 -7.87
C GLU A 460 -9.68 5.50 -6.95
N LEU A 461 -10.70 4.84 -7.49
CA LEU A 461 -11.86 4.39 -6.74
C LEU A 461 -11.48 3.35 -5.66
N GLY A 462 -10.53 2.46 -5.92
CA GLY A 462 -10.03 1.47 -4.96
C GLY A 462 -9.30 2.10 -3.77
N LYS A 463 -8.59 3.21 -3.99
CA LYS A 463 -7.88 3.99 -2.96
C LYS A 463 -8.77 4.97 -2.21
N ASN A 464 -10.02 5.15 -2.63
CA ASN A 464 -11.01 6.00 -1.97
C ASN A 464 -11.57 5.31 -0.71
N ILE A 465 -10.72 5.18 0.31
CA ILE A 465 -11.03 4.60 1.61
C ILE A 465 -11.37 5.73 2.59
N THR A 466 -12.48 5.58 3.29
CA THR A 466 -12.98 6.51 4.31
C THR A 466 -13.32 5.73 5.59
N THR A 467 -13.39 6.40 6.74
CA THR A 467 -13.90 5.78 7.97
C THR A 467 -15.42 5.95 8.07
N ILE A 468 -16.13 4.89 8.45
CA ILE A 468 -17.51 4.98 8.96
C ILE A 468 -17.51 4.75 10.48
N SER A 469 -18.43 5.42 11.17
CA SER A 469 -18.63 5.31 12.61
C SER A 469 -19.94 4.57 12.86
N VAL A 470 -19.88 3.36 13.41
CA VAL A 470 -21.05 2.57 13.83
C VAL A 470 -21.28 2.84 15.32
N GLY A 471 -22.32 3.62 15.63
CA GLY A 471 -22.76 3.85 17.01
C GLY A 471 -23.60 2.69 17.54
N LEU A 472 -23.98 2.78 18.81
CA LEU A 472 -24.88 1.84 19.48
C LEU A 472 -26.29 2.45 19.63
N GLU A 473 -27.35 1.64 19.61
CA GLU A 473 -28.66 2.05 20.15
C GLU A 473 -28.87 1.54 21.59
N LYS A 474 -29.84 2.14 22.31
CA LYS A 474 -30.13 1.79 23.72
C LYS A 474 -30.68 0.36 23.91
N THR A 475 -31.07 -0.30 22.82
CA THR A 475 -31.46 -1.72 22.76
C THR A 475 -30.26 -2.65 22.85
N ASP A 476 -29.10 -2.20 22.38
CA ASP A 476 -27.95 -3.04 22.07
C ASP A 476 -26.92 -3.02 23.22
N VAL A 477 -26.99 -1.97 24.04
CA VAL A 477 -26.27 -1.82 25.30
C VAL A 477 -27.05 -2.48 26.43
N LYS A 478 -26.61 -3.68 26.84
CA LYS A 478 -27.25 -4.50 27.88
C LYS A 478 -26.30 -4.78 29.02
N VAL A 479 -26.56 -4.17 30.18
CA VAL A 479 -25.82 -4.47 31.40
C VAL A 479 -26.15 -5.89 31.87
N THR A 480 -25.15 -6.77 31.86
CA THR A 480 -25.27 -8.22 32.19
C THR A 480 -24.89 -8.50 33.63
N GLN A 481 -23.90 -7.79 34.16
CA GLN A 481 -23.48 -7.82 35.56
C GLN A 481 -23.50 -6.41 36.14
N LEU A 482 -23.99 -6.28 37.37
CA LEU A 482 -23.93 -5.03 38.13
C LEU A 482 -23.68 -5.37 39.61
N VAL A 483 -22.52 -5.00 40.11
CA VAL A 483 -21.99 -5.35 41.45
C VAL A 483 -21.86 -4.07 42.30
N CYS A 484 -21.95 -4.20 43.62
CA CYS A 484 -21.41 -3.21 44.56
C CYS A 484 -20.03 -3.70 44.99
N ALA A 485 -18.98 -3.01 44.59
CA ALA A 485 -17.60 -3.40 44.91
C ALA A 485 -17.05 -2.51 46.03
N TRP A 486 -16.11 -3.04 46.79
CA TRP A 486 -15.31 -2.31 47.76
C TRP A 486 -13.87 -2.24 47.26
N ILE A 487 -13.39 -1.04 46.94
CA ILE A 487 -12.03 -0.77 46.42
C ILE A 487 -11.13 -0.33 47.59
N PRO A 488 -9.93 -0.93 47.77
CA PRO A 488 -8.95 -0.45 48.76
C PRO A 488 -8.35 0.89 48.33
N VAL A 489 -8.20 1.83 49.27
CA VAL A 489 -7.68 3.20 49.07
C VAL A 489 -6.73 3.61 50.22
N GLY A 490 -5.79 4.51 49.93
CA GLY A 490 -4.74 4.99 50.85
C GLY A 490 -4.12 6.32 50.44
#